data_AF-A0A950A980-F1
#
_entry.id   AF-A0A950A980-F1
#
_cell.length_a   1.000
_cell.length_b   1.000
_cell.length_c   1.000
_cell.angle_alpha   90.00
_cell.angle_beta   90.00
_cell.angle_gamma   90.00
#
_symmetry.space_group_name_H-M   'P 1'
#
loop_
_entity.id
_entity.type
_entity.pdbx_description
1 polymer ?
#
loop_
_entity_poly.entity_id
_entity_poly.type
_entity_poly.pdbx_seq_one_letter_code
_entity_poly.pdbx_strand_id
1 'polypeptide(L)' 'MEFEIGDNVVYPHHGAGKVIRKELKEILGERREYLTIKILHNDMTVMVPTENAALAGLRRVIDEETVQKVLGVLQDECSE' A
#
# COMPACT_ATOMS: atom_id res chain seq x y z
N MET A 1 2.47 -11.18 2.46
CA MET A 1 1.80 -10.51 1.32
C MET A 1 2.89 -9.85 0.51
N GLU A 2 3.11 -10.32 -0.72
CA GLU A 2 4.11 -9.74 -1.61
C GLU A 2 3.45 -8.63 -2.43
N PHE A 3 4.07 -7.46 -2.48
CA PHE A 3 3.65 -6.34 -3.32
C PHE A 3 4.42 -6.38 -4.63
N GLU A 4 3.72 -6.08 -5.72
CA GLU A 4 4.28 -6.05 -7.06
C GLU A 4 4.35 -4.63 -7.63
N ILE A 5 5.20 -4.44 -8.62
CA ILE A 5 5.30 -3.17 -9.35
C ILE A 5 3.97 -2.94 -10.07
N GLY A 6 3.36 -1.77 -9.84
CA GLY A 6 2.05 -1.42 -10.40
C GLY A 6 0.90 -1.53 -9.41
N ASP A 7 1.10 -2.18 -8.25
CA ASP A 7 0.08 -2.29 -7.22
C ASP A 7 -0.31 -0.93 -6.64
N ASN A 8 -1.62 -0.73 -6.48
CA ASN A 8 -2.17 0.37 -5.71
C ASN A 8 -2.17 0.00 -4.22
N VAL A 9 -1.54 0.84 -3.41
CA VAL A 9 -1.34 0.62 -1.99
C VAL A 9 -1.76 1.84 -1.19
N VAL A 10 -2.09 1.66 0.07
CA VAL A 10 -2.38 2.74 1.02
C VAL A 10 -1.37 2.67 2.14
N TYR A 11 -0.68 3.79 2.37
CA TYR A 11 0.24 3.96 3.48
C TYR A 11 -0.40 4.80 4.60
N PRO A 12 -0.40 4.34 5.86
CA PRO A 12 -0.97 5.09 6.97
C PRO A 12 -0.43 6.52 7.04
N HIS A 13 -1.30 7.48 7.36
CA HIS A 13 -1.02 8.93 7.42
C HIS A 13 -0.61 9.62 6.10
N HIS A 14 -0.25 8.90 5.04
CA HIS A 14 0.20 9.48 3.76
C HIS A 14 -0.77 9.24 2.61
N GLY A 15 -1.69 8.28 2.74
CA GLY A 15 -2.77 8.04 1.80
C GLY A 15 -2.43 7.02 0.72
N ALA A 16 -3.14 7.12 -0.41
CA ALA A 16 -2.99 6.21 -1.54
C ALA A 16 -1.72 6.49 -2.34
N GLY A 17 -1.03 5.42 -2.73
CA GLY A 17 0.17 5.43 -3.52
C GLY A 17 0.23 4.24 -4.47
N LYS A 18 1.23 4.24 -5.33
CA LYS A 18 1.49 3.17 -6.30
C LYS A 18 2.91 2.66 -6.16
N VAL A 19 3.08 1.35 -6.17
CA VAL A 19 4.42 0.73 -6.19
C VAL A 19 5.04 0.98 -7.56
N ILE A 20 6.12 1.76 -7.61
CA ILE A 20 6.79 2.10 -8.86
C ILE A 20 7.99 1.19 -9.14
N ARG A 21 8.66 0.71 -8.09
CA ARG A 21 9.87 -0.12 -8.20
C ARG A 21 10.02 -1.05 -7.00
N LYS A 22 10.67 -2.18 -7.25
CA LYS A 22 11.11 -3.16 -6.27
C LYS A 22 12.58 -3.44 -6.56
N GLU A 23 13.47 -3.16 -5.62
CA GLU A 23 14.91 -3.26 -5.83
C GLU A 23 15.62 -3.82 -4.60
N LEU A 24 16.65 -4.65 -4.82
CA LEU A 24 17.54 -5.13 -3.77
C LEU A 24 18.62 -4.06 -3.52
N LYS A 25 18.69 -3.54 -2.30
CA LYS A 25 19.71 -2.56 -1.89
C LYS A 25 20.53 -3.09 -0.73
N GLU A 26 21.82 -2.78 -0.77
CA GLU A 26 22.74 -3.02 0.33
C GLU A 26 22.86 -1.74 1.15
N ILE A 27 22.33 -1.76 2.37
CA ILE A 27 22.37 -0.62 3.30
C ILE A 27 23.04 -1.12 4.58
N LEU A 28 24.10 -0.43 5.01
CA LEU A 28 24.88 -0.78 6.21
C LEU A 28 25.43 -2.23 6.19
N GLY A 29 25.75 -2.76 5.00
CA GLY A 29 26.29 -4.12 4.82
C GLY A 29 25.24 -5.22 4.78
N GLU A 30 23.96 -4.89 4.91
CA GLU A 30 22.86 -5.85 4.78
C GLU A 30 22.11 -5.65 3.46
N ARG A 31 21.95 -6.75 2.71
CA ARG A 31 21.16 -6.76 1.48
C ARG A 31 19.70 -6.99 1.83
N ARG A 32 18.87 -5.99 1.60
CA ARG A 32 17.43 -6.04 1.82
C ARG A 32 16.69 -5.56 0.58
N GLU A 33 15.49 -6.07 0.40
CA GLU A 33 14.64 -5.63 -0.69
C GLU A 33 13.79 -4.44 -0.27
N TYR A 34 13.72 -3.43 -1.13
CA TYR A 34 12.99 -2.19 -0.89
C TYR A 34 11.93 -1.98 -1.97
N LEU A 35 10.75 -1.60 -1.51
CA LEU A 35 9.63 -1.16 -2.32
C LEU A 35 9.64 0.36 -2.36
N THR A 36 9.63 0.92 -3.57
CA THR A 36 9.47 2.35 -3.79
C THR A 36 8.02 2.64 -4.14
N ILE A 37 7.37 3.47 -3.32
CA ILE A 37 5.97 3.83 -3.44
C ILE A 37 5.89 5.32 -3.75
N LYS A 38 5.22 5.67 -4.86
CA LYS A 38 4.90 7.06 -5.19
C LYS A 38 3.52 7.39 -4.63
N ILE A 39 3.42 8.39 -3.77
CA ILE A 39 2.13 8.87 -3.26
C ILE A 39 1.38 9.57 -4.40
N LEU A 40 0.08 9.35 -4.52
CA LEU A 40 -0.72 9.93 -5.62
C LEU A 40 -1.11 11.38 -5.34
N HIS A 41 -1.34 11.71 -4.06
CA HIS A 41 -1.77 13.05 -3.65
C HIS A 41 -0.62 14.07 -3.60
N ASN A 42 0.61 13.62 -3.41
CA ASN A 42 1.82 14.45 -3.28
C ASN A 42 2.96 13.81 -4.10
N ASP A 43 3.87 14.59 -4.68
CA ASP A 43 5.08 14.08 -5.36
C ASP A 43 6.14 13.46 -4.40
N MET A 44 5.69 12.97 -3.25
CA MET A 44 6.52 12.26 -2.27
C MET A 44 6.73 10.82 -2.71
N THR A 45 7.97 10.34 -2.57
CA THR A 45 8.34 8.95 -2.80
C THR A 45 8.81 8.34 -1.49
N VAL A 46 8.21 7.22 -1.09
CA VAL A 46 8.53 6.50 0.15
C VAL A 46 9.20 5.18 -0.21
N MET A 47 10.32 4.88 0.45
CA MET A 47 10.97 3.57 0.34
C MET A 47 10.70 2.77 1.61
N VAL A 48 10.13 1.58 1.46
CA VAL A 48 9.81 0.69 2.58
C VAL A 48 10.49 -0.67 2.34
N PRO A 49 11.25 -1.21 3.30
CA PRO A 49 11.80 -2.55 3.16
C PRO A 49 10.67 -3.58 3.14
N THR A 50 10.73 -4.55 2.23
CA THR A 50 9.66 -5.54 1.99
C THR A 50 9.30 -6.29 3.28
N GLU A 51 10.29 -6.60 4.12
CA GLU A 51 10.12 -7.27 5.42
C GLU A 51 9.23 -6.48 6.40
N ASN A 52 9.32 -5.15 6.39
CA ASN A 52 8.55 -4.30 7.28
C ASN A 52 7.29 -3.75 6.62
N ALA A 53 6.98 -4.08 5.36
CA ALA A 53 5.81 -3.55 4.68
C ALA A 53 4.51 -3.88 5.44
N ALA A 54 4.40 -5.09 5.98
CA ALA A 54 3.26 -5.50 6.82
C ALA A 54 3.24 -4.76 8.18
N LEU A 55 4.40 -4.63 8.83
CA LEU A 55 4.53 -3.93 10.12
C LEU A 55 4.26 -2.42 10.00
N ALA A 56 4.61 -1.83 8.86
CA ALA A 56 4.39 -0.42 8.55
C ALA A 56 2.93 -0.12 8.17
N GLY A 57 2.05 -1.14 8.16
CA GLY A 57 0.63 -0.98 7.87
C GLY A 57 0.30 -0.74 6.40
N LEU A 58 1.20 -1.14 5.49
CA LEU A 58 0.95 -1.03 4.06
C LEU A 58 -0.18 -1.99 3.65
N ARG A 59 -1.23 -1.45 3.04
CA ARG A 59 -2.42 -2.23 2.62
C ARG A 59 -2.62 -2.13 1.12
N ARG A 60 -3.10 -3.22 0.49
CA ARG A 60 -3.57 -3.18 -0.90
C ARG A 60 -4.93 -2.48 -0.98
N VAL A 61 -5.16 -1.79 -2.09
CA VAL A 61 -6.47 -1.22 -2.43
C VAL A 61 -7.42 -2.36 -2.82
N ILE A 62 -8.68 -2.24 -2.40
CA ILE A 62 -9.76 -3.18 -2.75
C ILE A 62 -10.25 -2.97 -4.18
N ASP A 63 -10.78 -4.02 -4.78
CA ASP A 63 -11.39 -4.00 -6.11
C ASP A 63 -12.78 -3.35 -6.10
N GLU A 64 -13.30 -3.04 -7.30
CA GLU A 64 -14.59 -2.36 -7.47
C GLU A 64 -15.78 -3.18 -6.96
N GLU A 65 -15.75 -4.50 -7.08
CA GLU A 65 -16.83 -5.37 -6.57
C GLU A 65 -16.89 -5.28 -5.03
N THR A 66 -15.72 -5.29 -4.39
CA THR A 66 -15.61 -5.09 -2.94
C THR A 66 -16.06 -3.68 -2.54
N VAL A 67 -15.78 -2.65 -3.36
CA VAL A 67 -16.30 -1.29 -3.12
C VAL A 67 -17.83 -1.26 -3.12
N GLN A 68 -18.48 -1.93 -4.08
CA GLN A 68 -19.94 -2.00 -4.14
C GLN A 68 -20.54 -2.69 -2.90
N LYS A 69 -19.91 -3.77 -2.42
CA LYS A 69 -20.32 -4.44 -1.18
C LYS A 69 -20.20 -3.53 0.03
N VAL A 70 -19.08 -2.81 0.15
CA VAL A 70 -18.85 -1.86 1.26
C VAL A 70 -19.85 -0.71 1.21
N LEU A 71 -20.16 -0.18 0.02
CA LEU A 71 -21.19 0.85 -0.16
C LEU A 71 -22.56 0.33 0.25
N GLY A 72 -22.92 -0.91 -0.11
CA GLY A 72 -24.16 -1.54 0.31
C GLY A 72 -24.27 -1.62 1.84
N VAL A 73 -23.21 -2.06 2.53
CA VAL A 73 -23.18 -2.12 4.01
C VAL A 73 -23.26 -0.74 4.64
N LEU A 74 -22.62 0.27 4.07
CA LEU A 74 -22.65 1.65 4.60
C LEU A 74 -23.99 2.37 4.33
N GLN A 75 -24.73 1.95 3.29
CA GLN A 75 -26.05 2.45 2.96
C GLN A 75 -27.18 1.70 3.67
N ASP A 76 -26.91 0.49 4.15
CA ASP A 76 -27.85 -0.25 4.98
C ASP A 76 -28.13 0.56 6.26
N GLU A 77 -29.41 0.85 6.51
CA GLU A 77 -29.81 1.51 7.74
C GLU A 77 -29.38 0.60 8.90
N CYS A 78 -28.54 1.12 9.81
CA CYS A 78 -28.17 0.42 11.04
C CYS A 78 -29.43 -0.09 11.72
N SER A 79 -29.77 -1.34 11.48
CA SER A 79 -30.74 -2.08 12.27
C SER A 79 -29.99 -2.48 13.53
N GLU A 80 -30.52 -2.00 14.65
CA GLU A 80 -29.96 -2.11 16.02
C GLU A 80 -29.40 -3.49 16.40
#